data_AF-A0A6J5YHQ8-F1
#
_entry.id   AF-A0A6J5YHQ8-F1
#
_cell.length_a   1.000
_cell.length_b   1.000
_cell.length_c   1.000
_cell.angle_alpha   90.00
_cell.angle_beta   90.00
_cell.angle_gamma   90.00
#
_symmetry.space_group_name_H-M   'P 1'
#
loop_
_entity.id
_entity.type
_entity.pdbx_description
1 polymer ?
#
loop_
_entity_poly.entity_id
_entity_poly.type
_entity_poly.pdbx_seq_one_letter_code
_entity_poly.pdbx_strand_id
1 'polypeptide(L)'
;METTGLRCLPCVDTDDRSEWARRTLDVDRGWACELGLSAVAAIDRGTYRSASGRIVDWSGQIARARSLRRSIAPDDELGVNPSRLHTVTEVQVVNTTTFQAARLLIDRGERPLSLNFANGISAGGGFLSGARAQEEGLCRASALYATLEGDPMYAHHRRRPEPDSTDWVILSPEVPVFRDESGAGLEEPWLFDVITSAAPVAHRVGQPRSGDLLERRIHRVLEVATAFSYDSLVLGAWGCGAFGNDPVRTADDFARALEHEFRGCFERVVFAITDWSPTRKFLGPFRDRFSA
;
A
#
# COMPACT_ATOMS: atom_id res chain seq x y z
N MET A 1 -23.43 12.77 -24.17
CA MET A 1 -22.58 12.87 -22.96
C MET A 1 -22.15 11.46 -22.64
N GLU A 2 -20.90 11.09 -22.90
CA GLU A 2 -20.36 9.81 -22.45
C GLU A 2 -20.40 9.82 -20.92
N THR A 3 -21.21 8.94 -20.34
CA THR A 3 -21.37 8.81 -18.90
C THR A 3 -20.03 8.36 -18.32
N THR A 4 -19.39 9.23 -17.55
CA THR A 4 -18.19 8.80 -16.83
C THR A 4 -18.56 7.70 -15.84
N GLY A 5 -17.78 6.64 -15.67
CA GLY A 5 -18.23 5.54 -14.81
C GLY A 5 -17.12 4.58 -14.43
N LEU A 6 -17.41 3.74 -13.43
CA LEU A 6 -16.53 2.63 -13.10
C LEU A 6 -16.76 1.50 -14.12
N ARG A 7 -15.67 1.01 -14.70
CA ARG A 7 -15.66 -0.27 -15.42
C ARG A 7 -14.99 -1.30 -14.54
N CYS A 8 -15.81 -2.08 -13.84
CA CYS A 8 -15.37 -3.23 -13.07
C CYS A 8 -14.93 -4.35 -14.02
N LEU A 9 -13.65 -4.72 -13.97
CA LEU A 9 -13.09 -5.86 -14.68
C LEU A 9 -13.30 -7.14 -13.86
N PRO A 10 -13.37 -8.33 -14.50
CA PRO A 10 -13.47 -9.59 -13.78
C PRO A 10 -12.36 -9.72 -12.72
N CYS A 11 -12.77 -10.15 -11.53
CA CYS A 11 -11.83 -10.47 -10.45
C CYS A 11 -10.89 -11.59 -10.89
N VAL A 12 -9.59 -11.41 -10.64
CA VAL A 12 -8.55 -12.39 -10.97
C VAL A 12 -8.16 -13.11 -9.68
N ASP A 13 -8.82 -14.24 -9.42
CA ASP A 13 -8.55 -15.13 -8.30
C ASP A 13 -8.60 -16.60 -8.76
N THR A 14 -7.68 -17.41 -8.27
CA THR A 14 -7.62 -18.86 -8.50
C THR A 14 -7.07 -19.56 -7.26
N ASP A 15 -7.30 -20.86 -7.14
CA ASP A 15 -6.69 -21.65 -6.06
C ASP A 15 -5.17 -21.65 -6.15
N ASP A 16 -4.60 -21.72 -7.37
CA ASP A 16 -3.14 -21.60 -7.59
C ASP A 16 -2.57 -20.28 -7.04
N ARG A 17 -3.28 -19.16 -7.24
CA ARG A 17 -2.88 -17.85 -6.70
C ARG A 17 -2.96 -17.82 -5.18
N SER A 18 -3.98 -18.45 -4.61
CA SER A 18 -4.15 -18.57 -3.16
C SER A 18 -3.05 -19.42 -2.53
N GLU A 19 -2.73 -20.56 -3.13
CA GLU A 19 -1.64 -21.42 -2.70
C GLU A 19 -0.27 -20.75 -2.87
N TRP A 20 -0.09 -20.01 -3.97
CA TRP A 20 1.11 -19.20 -4.17
C TRP A 20 1.23 -18.11 -3.09
N ALA A 21 0.17 -17.36 -2.81
CA ALA A 21 0.16 -16.31 -1.79
C ALA A 21 0.50 -16.89 -0.41
N ARG A 22 -0.09 -18.03 -0.05
CA ARG A 22 0.21 -18.74 1.20
C ARG A 22 1.69 -19.13 1.27
N ARG A 23 2.22 -19.80 0.24
CA ARG A 23 3.63 -20.24 0.23
C ARG A 23 4.62 -19.06 0.31
N THR A 24 4.25 -17.95 -0.31
CA THR A 24 5.11 -16.76 -0.42
C THR A 24 5.08 -15.88 0.83
N LEU A 25 3.92 -15.76 1.49
CA LEU A 25 3.71 -14.80 2.57
C LEU A 25 3.62 -15.44 3.96
N ASP A 26 3.26 -16.72 4.07
CA ASP A 26 3.22 -17.45 5.35
C ASP A 26 4.61 -18.03 5.72
N VAL A 27 5.67 -17.23 5.53
CA VAL A 27 7.05 -17.61 5.81
C VAL A 27 7.34 -17.70 7.31
N ASP A 28 8.41 -18.41 7.68
CA ASP A 28 8.87 -18.47 9.07
C ASP A 28 9.16 -17.08 9.65
N ARG A 29 8.85 -16.88 10.94
CA ARG A 29 9.03 -15.57 11.60
C ARG A 29 10.50 -15.23 11.82
N GLY A 30 11.36 -16.22 12.09
CA GLY A 30 12.80 -16.04 12.19
C GLY A 30 13.37 -15.58 10.85
N TRP A 31 12.98 -16.25 9.77
CA TRP A 31 13.34 -15.82 8.42
C TRP A 31 12.85 -14.40 8.07
N ALA A 32 11.59 -14.08 8.40
CA ALA A 32 11.06 -12.72 8.19
C ALA A 32 11.84 -11.67 9.01
N CYS A 33 12.28 -11.99 10.22
CA CYS A 33 13.13 -11.12 11.04
C CYS A 33 14.50 -10.89 10.38
N GLU A 34 15.16 -11.94 9.90
CA GLU A 34 16.44 -11.85 9.18
C GLU A 34 16.33 -10.98 7.92
N LEU A 35 15.24 -11.13 7.16
CA LEU A 35 14.96 -10.27 6.01
C LEU A 35 14.76 -8.80 6.42
N GLY A 36 14.10 -8.54 7.54
CA GLY A 36 13.92 -7.18 8.06
C GLY A 36 15.24 -6.53 8.48
N LEU A 37 16.05 -7.24 9.28
CA LEU A 37 17.37 -6.77 9.73
C LEU A 37 18.31 -6.54 8.55
N SER A 38 18.33 -7.45 7.57
CA SER A 38 19.17 -7.31 6.39
C SER A 38 18.73 -6.17 5.47
N ALA A 39 17.44 -5.81 5.43
CA ALA A 39 16.94 -4.65 4.69
C ALA A 39 17.47 -3.35 5.29
N VAL A 40 17.39 -3.16 6.62
CA VAL A 40 17.98 -1.99 7.29
C VAL A 40 19.48 -1.91 7.05
N ALA A 41 20.19 -3.03 7.21
CA ALA A 41 21.63 -3.06 6.97
C ALA A 41 22.00 -2.74 5.50
N ALA A 42 21.17 -3.11 4.53
CA ALA A 42 21.36 -2.76 3.12
C ALA A 42 21.09 -1.27 2.84
N ILE A 43 20.08 -0.69 3.49
CA ILE A 43 19.76 0.74 3.43
C ILE A 43 20.93 1.55 4.01
N ASP A 44 21.40 1.18 5.21
CA ASP A 44 22.47 1.90 5.91
C ASP A 44 23.81 1.85 5.17
N ARG A 45 24.12 0.69 4.57
CA ARG A 45 25.34 0.54 3.75
C ARG A 45 25.23 1.19 2.37
N GLY A 46 24.02 1.50 1.89
CA GLY A 46 23.78 1.95 0.52
C GLY A 46 24.10 0.91 -0.55
N THR A 47 24.27 -0.37 -0.17
CA THR A 47 24.60 -1.47 -1.08
C THR A 47 23.92 -2.77 -0.64
N TYR A 48 23.61 -3.66 -1.59
CA TYR A 48 23.12 -5.02 -1.33
C TYR A 48 23.72 -6.03 -2.31
N ARG A 49 23.57 -7.32 -2.01
CA ARG A 49 24.02 -8.42 -2.88
C ARG A 49 22.85 -8.98 -3.68
N SER A 50 22.98 -9.05 -5.00
CA SER A 50 21.97 -9.64 -5.89
C SER A 50 22.05 -11.18 -5.89
N ALA A 51 21.09 -11.82 -6.55
CA ALA A 51 21.04 -13.28 -6.72
C ALA A 51 22.30 -13.85 -7.41
N SER A 52 22.89 -13.14 -8.37
CA SER A 52 24.17 -13.54 -9.00
C SER A 52 25.41 -13.32 -8.12
N GLY A 53 25.24 -12.72 -6.94
CA GLY A 53 26.33 -12.38 -6.04
C GLY A 53 26.96 -11.00 -6.31
N ARG A 54 26.49 -10.26 -7.32
CA ARG A 54 26.95 -8.90 -7.61
C ARG A 54 26.58 -7.94 -6.48
N ILE A 55 27.47 -7.00 -6.18
CA ILE A 55 27.17 -5.89 -5.28
C ILE A 55 26.51 -4.78 -6.09
N VAL A 56 25.31 -4.40 -5.70
CA VAL A 56 24.54 -3.33 -6.30
C VAL A 56 24.58 -2.11 -5.37
N ASP A 57 25.03 -0.97 -5.89
CA ASP A 57 24.93 0.34 -5.24
C ASP A 57 23.60 0.98 -5.60
N TRP A 58 22.85 1.34 -4.55
CA TRP A 58 21.52 1.94 -4.62
C TRP A 58 21.42 3.16 -3.69
N SER A 59 22.56 3.64 -3.17
CA SER A 59 22.64 4.76 -2.23
C SER A 59 22.05 6.05 -2.81
N GLY A 60 22.31 6.33 -4.10
CA GLY A 60 21.73 7.46 -4.82
C GLY A 60 20.21 7.39 -4.92
N GLN A 61 19.65 6.20 -5.17
CA GLN A 61 18.20 6.00 -5.23
C GLN A 61 17.54 6.16 -3.84
N ILE A 62 18.20 5.68 -2.77
CA ILE A 62 17.72 5.89 -1.39
C ILE A 62 17.71 7.38 -1.03
N ALA A 63 18.81 8.09 -1.31
CA ALA A 63 18.91 9.52 -1.04
C ALA A 63 17.85 10.31 -1.81
N ARG A 64 17.61 9.93 -3.08
CA ARG A 64 16.55 10.48 -3.92
C ARG A 64 15.17 10.28 -3.29
N ALA A 65 14.79 9.05 -2.95
CA ALA A 65 13.51 8.75 -2.29
C ALA A 65 13.32 9.53 -0.98
N ARG A 66 14.37 9.63 -0.14
CA ARG A 66 14.37 10.43 1.09
C ARG A 66 14.13 11.92 0.84
N SER A 67 14.72 12.48 -0.23
CA SER A 67 14.53 13.89 -0.58
C SER A 67 13.16 14.20 -1.18
N LEU A 68 12.52 13.20 -1.82
CA LEU A 68 11.20 13.34 -2.43
C LEU A 68 10.05 13.18 -1.44
N ARG A 69 10.29 12.50 -0.31
CA ARG A 69 9.25 12.20 0.66
C ARG A 69 8.55 13.49 1.11
N ARG A 70 7.24 13.39 1.33
CA ARG A 70 6.43 14.47 1.88
C ARG A 70 5.60 13.94 3.04
N SER A 71 5.74 14.58 4.19
CA SER A 71 4.84 14.38 5.34
C SER A 71 3.69 15.37 5.18
N ILE A 72 2.47 14.86 5.12
CA ILE A 72 1.25 15.65 4.89
C ILE A 72 0.37 15.46 6.13
N ALA A 73 0.30 16.48 6.96
CA ALA A 73 -0.51 16.49 8.17
C ALA A 73 -2.02 16.52 7.83
N PRO A 74 -2.91 16.17 8.77
CA PRO A 74 -4.35 16.18 8.56
C PRO A 74 -4.90 17.54 8.09
N ASP A 75 -4.34 18.63 8.63
CA ASP A 75 -4.79 20.01 8.35
C ASP A 75 -4.04 20.67 7.18
N ASP A 76 -3.09 19.96 6.55
CA ASP A 76 -2.36 20.50 5.41
C ASP A 76 -3.29 20.63 4.21
N GLU A 77 -3.41 21.84 3.68
CA GLU A 77 -4.13 22.10 2.43
C GLU A 77 -3.37 21.52 1.25
N LEU A 78 -4.08 20.74 0.42
CA LEU A 78 -3.54 20.22 -0.82
C LEU A 78 -3.85 21.21 -1.95
N GLY A 79 -2.84 21.50 -2.76
CA GLY A 79 -3.05 22.30 -3.97
C GLY A 79 -4.02 21.59 -4.91
N VAL A 80 -4.95 22.34 -5.50
CA VAL A 80 -5.80 21.81 -6.57
C VAL A 80 -4.96 21.69 -7.82
N ASN A 81 -4.66 20.45 -8.22
CA ASN A 81 -4.14 20.18 -9.54
C ASN A 81 -5.32 19.71 -10.40
N PRO A 82 -5.69 20.41 -11.49
CA PRO A 82 -6.75 19.93 -12.37
C PRO A 82 -6.29 18.63 -13.03
N SER A 83 -6.60 17.51 -12.40
CA SER A 83 -6.38 16.18 -12.95
C SER A 83 -7.16 16.06 -14.25
N ARG A 84 -6.55 15.43 -15.25
CA ARG A 84 -7.27 15.01 -16.44
C ARG A 84 -8.35 14.03 -15.99
N LEU A 85 -9.62 14.39 -16.21
CA LEU A 85 -10.70 13.46 -15.95
C LEU A 85 -10.72 12.38 -17.04
N HIS A 86 -10.83 11.14 -16.61
CA HIS A 86 -11.00 9.97 -17.45
C HIS A 86 -12.48 9.72 -17.65
N THR A 87 -12.85 9.32 -18.88
CA THR A 87 -14.23 8.92 -19.18
C THR A 87 -14.60 7.63 -18.46
N VAL A 88 -13.64 6.75 -18.16
CA VAL A 88 -13.88 5.52 -17.43
C VAL A 88 -12.73 5.30 -16.46
N THR A 89 -13.04 4.94 -15.23
CA THR A 89 -12.07 4.38 -14.29
C THR A 89 -12.18 2.87 -14.33
N GLU A 90 -11.12 2.19 -14.78
CA GLU A 90 -11.04 0.73 -14.70
C GLU A 90 -10.77 0.30 -13.27
N VAL A 91 -11.58 -0.63 -12.76
CA VAL A 91 -11.38 -1.18 -11.41
C VAL A 91 -11.21 -2.69 -11.51
N GLN A 92 -10.18 -3.25 -10.87
CA GLN A 92 -9.98 -4.70 -10.85
C GLN A 92 -9.56 -5.19 -9.47
N VAL A 93 -10.18 -6.28 -9.02
CA VAL A 93 -9.77 -7.00 -7.81
C VAL A 93 -8.89 -8.17 -8.21
N VAL A 94 -7.71 -8.31 -7.59
CA VAL A 94 -6.71 -9.32 -7.96
C VAL A 94 -6.12 -9.97 -6.72
N ASN A 95 -6.09 -11.31 -6.67
CA ASN A 95 -5.35 -12.05 -5.67
C ASN A 95 -3.85 -12.03 -5.99
N THR A 96 -3.16 -10.99 -5.50
CA THR A 96 -1.75 -10.70 -5.78
C THR A 96 -1.19 -9.73 -4.73
N THR A 97 0.13 -9.65 -4.63
CA THR A 97 0.78 -8.70 -3.72
C THR A 97 0.72 -7.27 -4.27
N THR A 98 0.87 -6.27 -3.38
CA THR A 98 0.99 -4.87 -3.78
C THR A 98 2.15 -4.66 -4.78
N PHE A 99 3.29 -5.32 -4.56
CA PHE A 99 4.44 -5.22 -5.49
C PHE A 99 4.13 -5.82 -6.87
N GLN A 100 3.50 -6.99 -6.94
CA GLN A 100 3.15 -7.61 -8.23
C GLN A 100 2.17 -6.76 -9.03
N ALA A 101 1.15 -6.21 -8.36
CA ALA A 101 0.21 -5.31 -9.01
C ALA A 101 0.90 -4.04 -9.51
N ALA A 102 1.71 -3.39 -8.67
CA ALA A 102 2.43 -2.19 -9.09
C ALA A 102 3.42 -2.45 -10.21
N ARG A 103 4.15 -3.57 -10.15
CA ARG A 103 5.11 -3.95 -11.19
C ARG A 103 4.42 -4.16 -12.54
N LEU A 104 3.28 -4.84 -12.55
CA LEU A 104 2.48 -5.05 -13.75
C LEU A 104 2.05 -3.72 -14.40
N LEU A 105 1.65 -2.72 -13.59
CA LEU A 105 1.26 -1.41 -14.09
C LEU A 105 2.47 -0.61 -14.58
N ILE A 106 3.61 -0.67 -13.89
CA ILE A 106 4.87 -0.04 -14.33
C ILE A 106 5.33 -0.62 -15.66
N ASP A 107 5.28 -1.94 -15.84
CA ASP A 107 5.67 -2.60 -17.09
C ASP A 107 4.73 -2.23 -18.27
N ARG A 108 3.54 -1.67 -17.99
CA ARG A 108 2.61 -1.09 -18.98
C ARG A 108 2.89 0.39 -19.29
N GLY A 109 3.90 0.99 -18.64
CA GLY A 109 4.24 2.41 -18.77
C GLY A 109 3.41 3.33 -17.88
N GLU A 110 2.70 2.79 -16.89
CA GLU A 110 1.92 3.57 -15.92
C GLU A 110 2.76 3.97 -14.71
N ARG A 111 2.26 4.92 -13.91
CA ARG A 111 2.89 5.36 -12.66
C ARG A 111 1.97 5.09 -11.46
N PRO A 112 1.88 3.84 -10.98
CA PRO A 112 0.95 3.50 -9.92
C PRO A 112 1.37 4.06 -8.56
N LEU A 113 0.43 4.66 -7.82
CA LEU A 113 0.59 4.96 -6.40
C LEU A 113 0.03 3.80 -5.56
N SER A 114 0.86 3.25 -4.68
CA SER A 114 0.49 2.06 -3.90
C SER A 114 0.30 2.38 -2.44
N LEU A 115 -0.82 1.95 -1.86
CA LEU A 115 -1.14 2.17 -0.45
C LEU A 115 -0.37 1.19 0.45
N ASN A 116 0.48 1.73 1.33
CA ASN A 116 1.03 1.00 2.47
C ASN A 116 0.01 0.99 3.63
N PHE A 117 -0.36 -0.22 4.09
CA PHE A 117 -1.31 -0.44 5.19
C PHE A 117 -0.62 -0.23 6.53
N ALA A 118 -0.33 1.04 6.83
CA ALA A 118 0.65 1.40 7.83
C ALA A 118 0.22 1.12 9.28
N ASN A 119 1.20 0.81 10.11
CA ASN A 119 1.10 0.98 11.55
C ASN A 119 1.20 2.47 11.92
N GLY A 120 0.26 2.95 12.75
CA GLY A 120 0.21 4.36 13.12
C GLY A 120 1.38 4.85 13.98
N ILE A 121 2.06 3.97 14.73
CA ILE A 121 3.02 4.36 15.78
C ILE A 121 4.45 3.87 15.58
N SER A 122 4.64 2.87 14.71
CA SER A 122 5.93 2.25 14.42
C SER A 122 6.18 2.21 12.91
N ALA A 123 7.24 2.88 12.44
CA ALA A 123 7.64 2.85 11.04
C ALA A 123 7.97 1.42 10.59
N GLY A 124 7.33 0.95 9.51
CA GLY A 124 7.48 -0.41 9.02
C GLY A 124 6.83 -1.48 9.90
N GLY A 125 5.96 -1.09 10.85
CA GLY A 125 5.25 -2.03 11.71
C GLY A 125 6.18 -2.91 12.52
N GLY A 126 5.97 -4.23 12.45
CA GLY A 126 6.78 -5.23 13.16
C GLY A 126 7.84 -5.91 12.28
N PHE A 127 8.33 -5.28 11.20
CA PHE A 127 9.17 -5.96 10.21
C PHE A 127 10.50 -6.48 10.78
N LEU A 128 11.04 -5.80 11.79
CA LEU A 128 12.25 -6.21 12.53
C LEU A 128 12.01 -7.33 13.54
N SER A 129 10.74 -7.61 13.88
CA SER A 129 10.35 -8.69 14.80
C SER A 129 9.72 -9.88 14.07
N GLY A 130 9.81 -9.92 12.74
CA GLY A 130 9.25 -10.99 11.91
C GLY A 130 7.72 -10.97 11.77
N ALA A 131 7.07 -9.81 11.98
CA ALA A 131 5.66 -9.67 11.61
C ALA A 131 5.49 -9.73 10.08
N ARG A 132 4.34 -10.23 9.61
CA ARG A 132 4.15 -10.67 8.21
C ARG A 132 2.95 -10.01 7.54
N ALA A 133 2.52 -8.83 7.98
CA ALA A 133 1.49 -8.09 7.26
C ALA A 133 2.11 -7.34 6.06
N GLN A 134 1.27 -6.59 5.36
CA GLN A 134 1.62 -5.96 4.09
C GLN A 134 2.75 -4.92 4.24
N GLU A 135 2.65 -4.02 5.22
CA GLU A 135 3.69 -3.01 5.49
C GLU A 135 5.06 -3.66 5.72
N GLU A 136 5.11 -4.74 6.51
CA GLU A 136 6.37 -5.42 6.78
C GLU A 136 6.96 -6.07 5.52
N GLY A 137 6.10 -6.60 4.64
CA GLY A 137 6.53 -7.09 3.33
C GLY A 137 7.16 -5.99 2.47
N LEU A 138 6.50 -4.82 2.42
CA LEU A 138 7.03 -3.66 1.69
C LEU A 138 8.38 -3.20 2.25
N CYS A 139 8.52 -3.11 3.57
CA CYS A 139 9.76 -2.68 4.22
C CYS A 139 10.88 -3.71 4.12
N ARG A 140 10.57 -5.02 4.08
CA ARG A 140 11.57 -6.06 3.86
C ARG A 140 12.15 -6.03 2.45
N ALA A 141 11.39 -5.59 1.44
CA ALA A 141 11.82 -5.72 0.06
C ALA A 141 12.26 -4.41 -0.62
N SER A 142 12.10 -3.28 0.06
CA SER A 142 12.38 -1.94 -0.48
C SER A 142 13.07 -1.03 0.53
N ALA A 143 13.47 0.15 0.08
CA ALA A 143 13.94 1.22 0.96
C ALA A 143 12.80 2.03 1.61
N LEU A 144 11.55 1.55 1.63
CA LEU A 144 10.40 2.28 2.19
C LEU A 144 10.66 2.71 3.65
N TYR A 145 11.27 1.85 4.46
CA TYR A 145 11.63 2.21 5.84
C TYR A 145 12.46 3.51 5.91
N ALA A 146 13.35 3.73 4.95
CA ALA A 146 14.21 4.91 4.89
C ALA A 146 13.43 6.22 4.65
N THR A 147 12.21 6.15 4.10
CA THR A 147 11.33 7.32 3.91
C THR A 147 10.36 7.50 5.08
N LEU A 148 10.03 6.42 5.79
CA LEU A 148 9.15 6.44 6.96
C LEU A 148 9.86 6.86 8.25
N GLU A 149 11.09 6.40 8.45
CA GLU A 149 11.83 6.62 9.69
C GLU A 149 11.98 8.12 10.00
N GLY A 150 11.69 8.47 11.25
CA GLY A 150 11.76 9.85 11.75
C GLY A 150 10.60 10.75 11.35
N ASP A 151 9.58 10.26 10.63
CA ASP A 151 8.43 11.08 10.25
C ASP A 151 7.59 11.53 11.48
N PRO A 152 7.13 12.80 11.54
CA PRO A 152 6.34 13.32 12.66
C PRO A 152 5.04 12.56 12.95
N MET A 153 4.44 11.90 11.95
CA MET A 153 3.21 11.11 12.07
C MET A 153 3.30 10.13 13.26
N TYR A 154 4.39 9.37 13.35
CA TYR A 154 4.54 8.33 14.37
C TYR A 154 4.60 8.90 15.79
N ALA A 155 5.30 10.02 15.97
CA ALA A 155 5.36 10.70 17.26
C ALA A 155 4.01 11.33 17.61
N HIS A 156 3.29 11.87 16.62
CA HIS A 156 1.93 12.39 16.80
C HIS A 156 0.98 11.28 17.27
N HIS A 157 0.91 10.15 16.58
CA HIS A 157 0.03 9.04 16.94
C HIS A 157 0.40 8.39 18.28
N ARG A 158 1.68 8.31 18.64
CA ARG A 158 2.11 7.80 19.96
C ARG A 158 1.60 8.62 21.15
N ARG A 159 1.26 9.90 20.94
CA ARG A 159 0.68 10.77 21.97
C ARG A 159 -0.85 10.67 22.08
N ARG A 160 -1.50 9.96 21.15
CA ARG A 160 -2.96 9.81 21.16
C ARG A 160 -3.39 8.83 22.26
N PRO A 161 -4.53 9.08 22.91
CA PRO A 161 -5.05 8.20 23.96
C PRO A 161 -5.56 6.87 23.41
N GLU A 162 -6.01 6.86 22.16
CA GLU A 162 -6.54 5.70 21.47
C GLU A 162 -5.70 5.39 20.23
N PRO A 163 -5.66 4.11 19.79
CA PRO A 163 -4.97 3.69 18.56
C PRO A 163 -5.84 3.95 17.33
N ASP A 164 -6.50 5.10 17.31
CA ASP A 164 -7.37 5.51 16.22
C ASP A 164 -6.57 6.12 15.07
N SER A 165 -5.39 6.70 15.31
CA SER A 165 -4.56 7.42 14.33
C SER A 165 -5.29 8.65 13.74
N THR A 166 -4.74 9.30 12.71
CA THR A 166 -5.30 10.50 12.06
C THR A 166 -5.21 10.42 10.54
N ASP A 167 -5.69 11.45 9.84
CA ASP A 167 -5.69 11.56 8.38
C ASP A 167 -4.30 11.94 7.82
N TRP A 168 -3.25 11.73 8.61
CA TRP A 168 -1.87 11.95 8.21
C TRP A 168 -1.48 10.99 7.09
N VAL A 169 -0.73 11.51 6.12
CA VAL A 169 -0.23 10.76 4.98
C VAL A 169 1.27 11.02 4.80
N ILE A 170 2.03 9.97 4.49
CA ILE A 170 3.42 10.10 4.03
C ILE A 170 3.46 9.66 2.57
N LEU A 171 3.74 10.60 1.67
CA LEU A 171 3.96 10.31 0.26
C LEU A 171 5.45 10.04 0.04
N SER A 172 5.79 8.87 -0.51
CA SER A 172 7.15 8.42 -0.79
C SER A 172 7.30 8.02 -2.26
N PRO A 173 7.63 8.97 -3.15
CA PRO A 173 7.92 8.67 -4.55
C PRO A 173 9.29 8.02 -4.72
N GLU A 174 9.44 7.27 -5.82
CA GLU A 174 10.71 6.67 -6.28
C GLU A 174 11.39 5.78 -5.22
N VAL A 175 10.64 5.03 -4.41
CA VAL A 175 11.22 4.10 -3.43
C VAL A 175 11.84 2.90 -4.17
N PRO A 176 13.16 2.64 -4.04
CA PRO A 176 13.76 1.50 -4.71
C PRO A 176 13.39 0.19 -4.01
N VAL A 177 12.87 -0.75 -4.79
CA VAL A 177 12.65 -2.16 -4.44
C VAL A 177 13.86 -2.94 -4.87
N PHE A 178 14.50 -3.64 -3.94
CA PHE A 178 15.79 -4.30 -4.15
C PHE A 178 15.73 -5.82 -4.00
N ARG A 179 14.57 -6.36 -3.65
CA ARG A 179 14.40 -7.78 -3.31
C ARG A 179 13.10 -8.33 -3.89
N ASP A 180 13.13 -9.56 -4.34
CA ASP A 180 11.95 -10.29 -4.80
C ASP A 180 11.21 -11.01 -3.65
N GLU A 181 10.11 -11.68 -3.98
CA GLU A 181 9.28 -12.38 -3.02
C GLU A 181 9.94 -13.65 -2.42
N SER A 182 11.02 -14.16 -3.03
CA SER A 182 11.82 -15.24 -2.46
C SER A 182 12.79 -14.76 -1.38
N GLY A 183 13.01 -13.44 -1.31
CA GLY A 183 13.98 -12.81 -0.43
C GLY A 183 15.34 -12.55 -1.11
N ALA A 184 15.49 -12.89 -2.38
CA ALA A 184 16.72 -12.69 -3.14
C ALA A 184 16.87 -11.23 -3.59
N GLY A 185 18.10 -10.72 -3.57
CA GLY A 185 18.40 -9.39 -4.08
C GLY A 185 18.26 -9.33 -5.60
N LEU A 186 17.62 -8.28 -6.10
CA LEU A 186 17.43 -8.03 -7.53
C LEU A 186 18.73 -7.59 -8.20
N GLU A 187 18.89 -7.92 -9.48
CA GLU A 187 20.02 -7.43 -10.27
C GLU A 187 19.96 -5.92 -10.52
N GLU A 188 18.74 -5.38 -10.61
CA GLU A 188 18.49 -3.96 -10.78
C GLU A 188 17.28 -3.57 -9.92
N PRO A 189 17.42 -2.59 -9.02
CA PRO A 189 16.28 -2.08 -8.28
C PRO A 189 15.27 -1.44 -9.22
N TRP A 190 13.99 -1.57 -8.91
CA TRP A 190 12.94 -0.83 -9.59
C TRP A 190 12.27 0.15 -8.64
N LEU A 191 11.73 1.24 -9.19
CA LEU A 191 11.16 2.33 -8.41
C LEU A 191 9.67 2.13 -8.21
N PHE A 192 9.20 2.43 -7.00
CA PHE A 192 7.84 2.17 -6.54
C PHE A 192 7.34 3.39 -5.76
N ASP A 193 6.18 3.93 -6.14
CA ASP A 193 5.60 5.10 -5.47
C ASP A 193 4.61 4.64 -4.40
N VAL A 194 4.77 5.15 -3.18
CA VAL A 194 4.03 4.69 -2.00
C VAL A 194 3.32 5.84 -1.32
N ILE A 195 2.06 5.62 -0.98
CA ILE A 195 1.31 6.43 -0.03
C ILE A 195 1.12 5.65 1.26
N THR A 196 1.58 6.19 2.38
CA THR A 196 1.49 5.55 3.69
C THR A 196 0.42 6.25 4.52
N SER A 197 -0.59 5.51 4.94
CA SER A 197 -1.60 6.00 5.87
C SER A 197 -2.03 4.86 6.81
N ALA A 198 -2.20 5.18 8.08
CA ALA A 198 -2.53 4.20 9.10
C ALA A 198 -4.03 3.99 9.19
N ALA A 199 -4.51 2.74 9.17
CA ALA A 199 -5.89 2.42 9.51
C ALA A 199 -6.10 2.45 11.05
N PRO A 200 -7.32 2.72 11.53
CA PRO A 200 -7.64 2.63 12.96
C PRO A 200 -7.61 1.17 13.43
N VAL A 201 -7.22 0.93 14.68
CA VAL A 201 -7.22 -0.41 15.29
C VAL A 201 -8.62 -0.74 15.80
N ALA A 202 -9.47 -1.27 14.92
CA ALA A 202 -10.91 -1.44 15.13
C ALA A 202 -11.29 -2.22 16.39
N HIS A 203 -10.56 -3.27 16.73
CA HIS A 203 -10.85 -4.06 17.94
C HIS A 203 -10.55 -3.31 19.26
N ARG A 204 -9.90 -2.14 19.19
CA ARG A 204 -9.68 -1.24 20.34
C ARG A 204 -10.55 0.01 20.27
N VAL A 205 -10.75 0.57 19.08
CA VAL A 205 -11.56 1.78 18.85
C VAL A 205 -13.07 1.46 18.87
N GLY A 206 -13.45 0.26 18.44
CA GLY A 206 -14.84 -0.17 18.29
C GLY A 206 -15.48 0.26 16.96
N GLN A 207 -16.51 -0.47 16.55
CA GLN A 207 -17.39 -0.12 15.43
C GLN A 207 -18.69 0.53 15.95
N PRO A 208 -19.29 1.50 15.23
CA PRO A 208 -18.98 1.91 13.85
C PRO A 208 -17.85 2.94 13.71
N ARG A 209 -17.36 3.52 14.82
CA ARG A 209 -16.37 4.62 14.81
C ARG A 209 -15.11 4.31 14.00
N SER A 210 -14.58 3.09 14.09
CA SER A 210 -13.38 2.69 13.33
C SER A 210 -13.60 2.78 11.82
N GLY A 211 -14.77 2.33 11.33
CA GLY A 211 -15.15 2.47 9.93
C GLY A 211 -15.32 3.93 9.52
N ASP A 212 -15.95 4.78 10.35
CA ASP A 212 -16.14 6.20 10.04
C ASP A 212 -14.78 6.93 9.88
N LEU A 213 -13.82 6.58 10.73
CA LEU A 213 -12.45 7.09 10.64
C LEU A 213 -11.73 6.56 9.40
N LEU A 214 -11.92 5.28 9.04
CA LEU A 214 -11.28 4.69 7.86
C LEU A 214 -11.82 5.31 6.56
N GLU A 215 -13.13 5.54 6.47
CA GLU A 215 -13.76 6.26 5.36
C GLU A 215 -13.12 7.63 5.14
N ARG A 216 -12.98 8.45 6.21
CA ARG A 216 -12.30 9.75 6.12
C ARG A 216 -10.88 9.64 5.56
N ARG A 217 -10.15 8.59 5.91
CA ARG A 217 -8.79 8.39 5.38
C ARG A 217 -8.75 7.85 3.97
N ILE A 218 -9.75 7.07 3.55
CA ILE A 218 -9.91 6.69 2.15
C ILE A 218 -10.01 7.96 1.31
N HIS A 219 -10.87 8.91 1.70
CA HIS A 219 -10.97 10.21 1.02
C HIS A 219 -9.64 10.94 1.01
N ARG A 220 -8.93 11.02 2.13
CA ARG A 220 -7.64 11.71 2.20
C ARG A 220 -6.56 11.06 1.33
N VAL A 221 -6.49 9.74 1.28
CA VAL A 221 -5.53 9.00 0.43
C VAL A 221 -5.81 9.29 -1.05
N LEU A 222 -7.09 9.27 -1.46
CA LEU A 222 -7.48 9.57 -2.84
C LEU A 222 -7.25 11.05 -3.18
N GLU A 223 -7.50 11.97 -2.25
CA GLU A 223 -7.23 13.41 -2.40
C GLU A 223 -5.73 13.70 -2.60
N VAL A 224 -4.86 13.06 -1.81
CA VAL A 224 -3.41 13.15 -2.03
C VAL A 224 -3.03 12.56 -3.38
N ALA A 225 -3.60 11.43 -3.77
CA ALA A 225 -3.29 10.83 -5.07
C ALA A 225 -3.64 11.78 -6.24
N THR A 226 -4.81 12.42 -6.21
CA THR A 226 -5.23 13.37 -7.25
C THR A 226 -4.39 14.64 -7.24
N ALA A 227 -4.14 15.24 -6.08
CA ALA A 227 -3.34 16.46 -5.95
C ALA A 227 -1.91 16.29 -6.49
N PHE A 228 -1.37 15.07 -6.41
CA PHE A 228 -0.03 14.72 -6.89
C PHE A 228 -0.01 14.03 -8.26
N SER A 229 -1.12 14.11 -9.00
CA SER A 229 -1.26 13.64 -10.38
C SER A 229 -0.96 12.14 -10.56
N TYR A 230 -1.43 11.32 -9.63
CA TYR A 230 -1.49 9.87 -9.81
C TYR A 230 -2.87 9.48 -10.35
N ASP A 231 -2.89 8.82 -11.50
CA ASP A 231 -4.10 8.33 -12.18
C ASP A 231 -4.23 6.79 -12.11
N SER A 232 -3.16 6.08 -11.74
CA SER A 232 -3.18 4.65 -11.45
C SER A 232 -2.95 4.38 -9.96
N LEU A 233 -3.79 3.54 -9.35
CA LEU A 233 -3.70 3.18 -7.92
C LEU A 233 -3.59 1.68 -7.69
N VAL A 234 -2.78 1.30 -6.69
CA VAL A 234 -2.79 -0.05 -6.10
C VAL A 234 -3.24 0.05 -4.65
N LEU A 235 -4.47 -0.40 -4.40
CA LEU A 235 -5.15 -0.40 -3.12
C LEU A 235 -5.34 -1.84 -2.63
N GLY A 236 -6.16 -2.05 -1.60
CA GLY A 236 -6.55 -3.39 -1.14
C GLY A 236 -7.35 -3.34 0.16
N ALA A 237 -7.38 -4.46 0.88
CA ALA A 237 -8.13 -4.64 2.12
C ALA A 237 -7.48 -3.92 3.32
N TRP A 238 -7.38 -2.59 3.23
CA TRP A 238 -6.70 -1.73 4.20
C TRP A 238 -7.31 -1.84 5.59
N GLY A 239 -6.49 -2.17 6.59
CA GLY A 239 -6.92 -2.29 7.98
C GLY A 239 -7.82 -3.50 8.29
N CYS A 240 -8.14 -4.35 7.31
CA CYS A 240 -9.08 -5.46 7.47
C CYS A 240 -8.46 -6.69 8.16
N GLY A 241 -7.13 -6.82 8.12
CA GLY A 241 -6.37 -7.92 8.75
C GLY A 241 -6.20 -7.72 10.25
N ALA A 242 -4.95 -7.51 10.69
CA ALA A 242 -4.60 -7.39 12.12
C ALA A 242 -5.35 -6.27 12.87
N PHE A 243 -5.82 -5.24 12.17
CA PHE A 243 -6.55 -4.13 12.78
C PHE A 243 -8.05 -4.40 12.91
N GLY A 244 -8.60 -5.34 12.13
CA GLY A 244 -9.96 -5.83 12.29
C GLY A 244 -11.06 -4.91 11.77
N ASN A 245 -10.76 -4.00 10.83
CA ASN A 245 -11.80 -3.25 10.13
C ASN A 245 -12.64 -4.20 9.27
N ASP A 246 -13.90 -3.83 9.01
CA ASP A 246 -14.82 -4.65 8.23
C ASP A 246 -14.49 -4.54 6.73
N PRO A 247 -14.11 -5.64 6.05
CA PRO A 247 -13.79 -5.61 4.63
C PRO A 247 -14.99 -5.29 3.74
N VAL A 248 -16.23 -5.58 4.16
CA VAL A 248 -17.44 -5.22 3.39
C VAL A 248 -17.57 -3.69 3.38
N ARG A 249 -17.63 -3.08 4.57
CA ARG A 249 -17.69 -1.63 4.69
C ARG A 249 -16.50 -0.94 4.00
N THR A 250 -15.28 -1.47 4.16
CA THR A 250 -14.09 -0.87 3.53
C THR A 250 -14.20 -0.88 2.00
N ALA A 251 -14.69 -1.96 1.39
CA ALA A 251 -14.92 -2.03 -0.04
C ALA A 251 -16.02 -1.03 -0.49
N ASP A 252 -17.10 -0.91 0.27
CA ASP A 252 -18.18 0.05 0.00
C ASP A 252 -17.71 1.50 0.09
N ASP A 253 -16.89 1.83 1.09
CA ASP A 253 -16.36 3.18 1.29
C ASP A 253 -15.44 3.60 0.12
N PHE A 254 -14.57 2.69 -0.34
CA PHE A 254 -13.78 2.92 -1.55
C PHE A 254 -14.66 3.10 -2.79
N ALA A 255 -15.68 2.25 -2.95
CA ALA A 255 -16.53 2.30 -4.12
C ALA A 255 -17.36 3.59 -4.18
N ARG A 256 -17.95 4.02 -3.06
CA ARG A 256 -18.66 5.31 -2.96
C ARG A 256 -17.77 6.48 -3.33
N ALA A 257 -16.55 6.52 -2.78
CA ALA A 257 -15.60 7.58 -3.09
C ALA A 257 -15.27 7.63 -4.60
N LEU A 258 -15.06 6.47 -5.24
CA LEU A 258 -14.76 6.37 -6.67
C LEU A 258 -15.97 6.63 -7.58
N GLU A 259 -17.20 6.36 -7.13
CA GLU A 259 -18.45 6.61 -7.86
C GLU A 259 -18.89 8.08 -7.78
N HIS A 260 -18.45 8.80 -6.75
CA HIS A 260 -18.86 10.17 -6.44
C HIS A 260 -17.69 11.15 -6.49
N GLU A 261 -17.08 11.49 -5.35
CA GLU A 261 -16.11 12.59 -5.21
C GLU A 261 -14.89 12.45 -6.13
N PHE A 262 -14.47 11.21 -6.42
CA PHE A 262 -13.30 10.90 -7.24
C PHE A 262 -13.66 10.29 -8.60
N ARG A 263 -14.91 10.47 -9.05
CA ARG A 263 -15.39 9.95 -10.34
C ARG A 263 -14.55 10.46 -11.50
N GLY A 264 -13.89 9.52 -12.19
CA GLY A 264 -13.04 9.82 -13.33
C GLY A 264 -11.69 10.46 -12.97
N CYS A 265 -11.35 10.60 -11.68
CA CYS A 265 -10.04 11.12 -11.28
C CYS A 265 -8.88 10.15 -11.55
N PHE A 266 -9.19 8.86 -11.70
CA PHE A 266 -8.22 7.79 -11.93
C PHE A 266 -8.54 7.07 -13.24
N GLU A 267 -7.50 6.71 -14.00
CA GLU A 267 -7.61 5.79 -15.12
C GLU A 267 -7.84 4.37 -14.61
N ARG A 268 -7.08 3.96 -13.58
CA ARG A 268 -7.00 2.57 -13.15
C ARG A 268 -6.87 2.44 -11.63
N VAL A 269 -7.66 1.54 -11.05
CA VAL A 269 -7.59 1.16 -9.64
C VAL A 269 -7.52 -0.35 -9.53
N VAL A 270 -6.43 -0.86 -8.95
CA VAL A 270 -6.26 -2.28 -8.67
C VAL A 270 -6.36 -2.51 -7.17
N PHE A 271 -7.32 -3.30 -6.72
CA PHE A 271 -7.36 -3.83 -5.37
C PHE A 271 -6.53 -5.12 -5.32
N ALA A 272 -5.26 -5.00 -4.93
CA ALA A 272 -4.34 -6.11 -4.76
C ALA A 272 -4.49 -6.71 -3.35
N ILE A 273 -5.17 -7.86 -3.26
CA ILE A 273 -5.56 -8.47 -1.98
C ILE A 273 -5.09 -9.91 -1.94
N THR A 274 -4.01 -10.18 -1.21
CA THR A 274 -3.57 -11.55 -0.97
C THR A 274 -4.48 -12.22 0.05
N ASP A 275 -5.17 -13.27 -0.39
CA ASP A 275 -6.09 -14.01 0.45
C ASP A 275 -6.08 -15.49 0.08
N TRP A 276 -5.62 -16.31 1.03
CA TRP A 276 -5.61 -17.77 0.91
C TRP A 276 -6.55 -18.43 1.92
N SER A 277 -7.45 -17.66 2.54
CA SER A 277 -8.49 -18.23 3.38
C SER A 277 -9.49 -19.02 2.52
N PRO A 278 -10.05 -20.12 3.03
CA PRO A 278 -11.01 -20.93 2.28
C PRO A 278 -12.24 -20.13 1.80
N THR A 279 -12.62 -19.09 2.53
CA THR A 279 -13.81 -18.27 2.25
C THR A 279 -13.47 -16.96 1.53
N ARG A 280 -12.21 -16.72 1.16
CA ARG A 280 -11.74 -15.41 0.66
C ARG A 280 -12.23 -14.25 1.53
N LYS A 281 -11.96 -14.35 2.84
CA LYS A 281 -12.43 -13.43 3.89
C LYS A 281 -12.17 -11.95 3.59
N PHE A 282 -11.06 -11.62 2.95
CA PHE A 282 -10.66 -10.24 2.63
C PHE A 282 -10.87 -9.90 1.16
N LEU A 283 -10.61 -10.85 0.25
CA LEU A 283 -10.77 -10.63 -1.19
C LEU A 283 -12.25 -10.67 -1.63
N GLY A 284 -13.03 -11.59 -1.06
CA GLY A 284 -14.44 -11.81 -1.41
C GLY A 284 -15.30 -10.55 -1.33
N PRO A 285 -15.29 -9.79 -0.22
CA PRO A 285 -16.04 -8.54 -0.10
C PRO A 285 -15.71 -7.51 -1.20
N PHE A 286 -14.43 -7.37 -1.56
CA PHE A 286 -14.02 -6.48 -2.64
C PHE A 286 -14.45 -7.02 -4.00
N ARG A 287 -14.30 -8.33 -4.26
CA ARG A 287 -14.80 -8.98 -5.47
C ARG A 287 -16.29 -8.73 -5.64
N ASP A 288 -17.08 -8.93 -4.59
CA ASP A 288 -18.54 -8.82 -4.63
C ASP A 288 -18.99 -7.37 -4.82
N ARG A 289 -18.24 -6.39 -4.29
CA ARG A 289 -18.53 -4.96 -4.48
C ARG A 289 -18.12 -4.42 -5.85
N PHE A 290 -17.02 -4.93 -6.41
CA PHE A 290 -16.44 -4.52 -7.69
C PHE A 290 -16.57 -5.60 -8.76
N SER A 291 -17.63 -6.41 -8.70
CA SER A 291 -18.00 -7.33 -9.78
C SER A 291 -18.72 -6.59 -10.90
N ALA A 292 -18.50 -7.03 -12.14
CA ALA A 292 -19.24 -6.58 -13.32
C ALA A 292 -20.69 -7.11 -13.32
#